data_AF-E9T0J7-F1
#
_entry.id   AF-E9T0J7-F1
#
_cell.length_a   1.000
_cell.length_b   1.000
_cell.length_c   1.000
_cell.angle_alpha   90.00
_cell.angle_beta   90.00
_cell.angle_gamma   90.00
#
_symmetry.space_group_name_H-M   'P 1'
#
loop_
_entity.id
_entity.type
_entity.pdbx_description
1 polymer ?
#
loop_
_entity_poly.entity_id
_entity_poly.type
_entity_poly.pdbx_seq_one_letter_code
_entity_poly.pdbx_strand_id
1 'polypeptide(L)' 'MMARTHLDVLLPDCVLPGCRQPVATVGEPCDGCRDAFGDMLQPTDRPLLTAHQIAERDRTVEHAYARRGFA' A
#
# COMPACT_ATOMS: atom_id res chain seq x y z
N MET A 1 7.85 -12.73 14.92
CA MET A 1 7.06 -13.04 13.71
C MET A 1 5.61 -13.16 14.16
N MET A 2 4.86 -12.06 14.18
CA MET A 2 3.46 -12.07 14.62
C MET A 2 2.61 -12.61 13.45
N ALA A 3 1.90 -13.71 13.68
CA ALA A 3 0.98 -14.27 12.69
C ALA A 3 -0.13 -13.26 12.43
N ARG A 4 -0.36 -12.93 11.15
CA ARG A 4 -1.46 -12.07 10.71
C ARG A 4 -2.77 -12.64 11.23
N THR A 5 -3.61 -11.80 11.81
CA THR A 5 -4.96 -12.15 12.27
C THR A 5 -5.89 -12.32 11.07
N HIS A 6 -6.95 -13.13 11.20
CA HIS A 6 -7.88 -13.44 10.10
C HIS A 6 -8.51 -12.19 9.42
N LEU A 7 -8.59 -11.07 10.15
CA LEU A 7 -9.09 -9.79 9.64
C LEU A 7 -8.16 -9.16 8.59
N ASP A 8 -6.84 -9.41 8.68
CA ASP A 8 -5.81 -8.87 7.79
C ASP A 8 -5.83 -9.50 6.39
N VAL A 9 -6.67 -10.52 6.17
CA VAL A 9 -6.86 -11.20 4.88
C VAL A 9 -8.12 -10.68 4.15
N LEU A 10 -9.06 -10.08 4.90
CA LEU A 10 -10.35 -9.64 4.36
C LEU A 10 -10.35 -8.17 3.93
N LEU A 11 -9.46 -7.37 4.51
CA LEU A 11 -9.33 -5.94 4.22
C LEU A 11 -8.14 -5.70 3.29
N PRO A 12 -8.23 -4.72 2.38
CA PRO A 12 -7.07 -4.30 1.60
C PRO A 12 -5.99 -3.67 2.49
N ASP A 13 -4.73 -3.84 2.08
CA ASP A 13 -3.59 -3.15 2.71
C ASP A 13 -3.54 -1.67 2.26
N CYS A 14 -2.93 -0.83 3.09
CA CYS A 14 -2.59 0.57 2.79
C CYS A 14 -1.91 0.72 1.41
N VAL A 15 -2.29 1.75 0.66
CA VAL A 15 -1.77 2.02 -0.70
C VAL A 15 -0.28 2.39 -0.76
N LEU A 16 0.31 2.79 0.38
CA LEU A 16 1.70 3.20 0.44
C LEU A 16 2.63 1.97 0.51
N PRO A 17 3.65 1.88 -0.38
CA PRO A 17 4.57 0.75 -0.41
C PRO A 17 5.21 0.47 0.96
N GLY A 18 5.23 -0.80 1.36
CA GLY A 18 5.84 -1.26 2.61
C GLY A 18 4.94 -1.16 3.85
N CYS A 19 3.76 -0.54 3.76
CA CYS A 19 2.78 -0.53 4.85
C CYS A 19 1.76 -1.66 4.65
N ARG A 20 1.55 -2.49 5.69
CA ARG A 20 0.56 -3.60 5.69
C ARG A 20 -0.59 -3.35 6.66
N GLN A 21 -0.85 -2.10 7.01
CA GLN A 21 -2.01 -1.76 7.84
C GLN A 21 -3.29 -1.93 7.00
N PRO A 22 -4.31 -2.63 7.51
CA PRO A 22 -5.56 -2.79 6.80
C PRO A 22 -6.29 -1.45 6.68
N VAL A 23 -6.98 -1.24 5.56
CA VAL A 23 -7.82 -0.06 5.29
C VAL A 23 -9.20 -0.50 4.82
N ALA A 24 -10.18 0.39 4.91
CA ALA A 24 -11.56 0.08 4.51
C ALA A 24 -11.72 0.05 2.98
N THR A 25 -11.00 0.92 2.27
CA THR A 25 -11.13 1.10 0.82
C THR A 25 -9.80 0.87 0.12
N VAL A 26 -9.82 0.13 -0.99
CA VAL A 26 -8.64 -0.05 -1.85
C VAL A 26 -8.13 1.32 -2.32
N GLY A 27 -6.82 1.52 -2.23
CA GLY A 27 -6.18 2.75 -2.71
C GLY A 27 -6.09 3.86 -1.66
N GLU A 28 -6.62 3.66 -0.45
CA GLU A 28 -6.45 4.61 0.65
C GLU A 28 -5.12 4.43 1.40
N PRO A 29 -4.50 5.53 1.84
CA PRO A 29 -3.49 5.48 2.90
C PRO A 29 -4.17 5.25 4.25
N CYS A 30 -3.55 4.48 5.16
CA CYS A 30 -4.03 4.35 6.53
C CYS A 30 -3.79 5.65 7.33
N ASP A 31 -4.48 5.81 8.46
CA ASP A 31 -4.37 7.01 9.30
C ASP A 31 -2.94 7.27 9.79
N GLY A 32 -2.21 6.23 10.19
CA GLY A 32 -0.81 6.38 10.59
C GLY A 32 0.09 6.91 9.47
N CYS A 33 -0.17 6.55 8.21
CA CYS A 33 0.54 7.11 7.06
C CYS A 33 0.08 8.54 6.75
N ARG A 34 -1.21 8.84 6.88
CA ARG A 34 -1.73 10.19 6.73
C ARG A 34 -1.06 11.14 7.73
N ASP A 35 -0.94 10.72 8.99
CA ASP A 35 -0.32 11.51 10.04
C ASP A 35 1.20 11.66 9.85
N ALA A 36 1.87 10.55 9.51
CA ALA A 36 3.34 10.55 9.39
C ALA A 36 3.83 11.37 8.19
N PHE A 37 3.13 11.31 7.07
CA PHE A 37 3.54 12.00 5.84
C PHE A 37 2.85 13.35 5.66
N GLY A 38 1.65 13.54 6.23
CA GLY A 38 0.91 14.80 6.20
C GLY A 38 0.83 15.40 4.80
N ASP A 39 1.23 16.67 4.68
CA ASP A 39 1.20 17.44 3.43
C ASP A 39 2.11 16.90 2.31
N MET A 40 3.01 15.95 2.62
CA MET A 40 3.79 15.27 1.58
C MET A 40 2.92 14.31 0.75
N LEU A 41 1.81 13.81 1.31
CA LEU A 41 0.81 13.09 0.53
C LEU A 41 0.02 14.11 -0.26
N GLN A 42 0.35 14.26 -1.54
CA GLN A 42 -0.38 15.16 -2.42
C GLN A 42 -1.78 14.60 -2.70
N PRO A 43 -2.85 15.23 -2.19
CA PRO A 43 -4.20 14.82 -2.53
C PRO A 43 -4.43 15.07 -4.02
N THR A 44 -5.23 14.22 -4.64
CA THR A 44 -5.63 14.39 -6.03
C THR A 44 -7.13 14.19 -6.15
N ASP A 45 -7.77 14.98 -7.02
CA ASP A 45 -9.18 14.80 -7.37
C ASP A 45 -9.41 13.57 -8.27
N ARG A 46 -8.34 12.84 -8.60
CA ARG A 46 -8.44 11.61 -9.38
C ARG A 46 -9.03 10.49 -8.51
N PRO A 47 -9.77 9.56 -9.12
CA PRO A 47 -10.23 8.36 -8.44
C PRO A 47 -9.08 7.60 -7.78
N LEU A 48 -9.37 6.94 -6.67
CA LEU A 48 -8.45 6.00 -6.03
C LEU A 48 -8.03 4.93 -7.04
N LEU A 49 -6.77 4.51 -6.92
CA LEU A 49 -6.26 3.40 -7.72
C LEU A 49 -6.99 2.11 -7.35
N THR A 50 -7.39 1.36 -8.37
CA THR A 50 -7.90 0.00 -8.20
C THR A 50 -6.76 -0.95 -7.77
N ALA A 51 -7.13 -2.11 -7.21
CA ALA A 51 -6.15 -3.13 -6.81
C ALA A 51 -5.24 -3.56 -7.99
N HIS A 52 -5.80 -3.65 -9.20
CA HIS A 52 -5.03 -3.97 -10.41
C HIS A 52 -4.01 -2.87 -10.74
N GLN A 53 -4.42 -1.60 -10.70
CA GLN A 53 -3.52 -0.47 -10.99
C GLN A 53 -2.40 -0.36 -9.94
N ILE A 54 -2.70 -0.64 -8.68
CA ILE A 54 -1.70 -0.70 -7.60
C ILE A 54 -0.71 -1.83 -7.87
N ALA A 55 -1.19 -3.04 -8.16
CA ALA A 55 -0.33 -4.18 -8.47
C ALA A 55 0.56 -3.90 -9.70
N GLU A 56 0.03 -3.23 -10.72
CA GLU A 56 0.80 -2.84 -11.90
C GLU A 56 1.90 -1.80 -11.58
N ARG A 57 1.57 -0.79 -10.77
CA ARG A 57 2.54 0.21 -10.25
C ARG A 57 3.68 -0.48 -9.50
N ASP A 58 3.33 -1.41 -8.61
CA ASP A 58 4.29 -2.01 -7.67
C ASP A 58 5.17 -3.08 -8.32
N ARG A 59 4.64 -3.79 -9.34
CA ARG A 59 5.37 -4.84 -10.08
C ARG A 59 6.74 -4.39 -10.59
N THR A 60 6.84 -3.16 -11.08
CA THR A 60 8.12 -2.62 -11.61
C THR A 60 9.17 -2.51 -10.51
N VAL A 61 8.77 -2.02 -9.33
CA VAL A 61 9.66 -1.85 -8.17
C VAL A 61 10.06 -3.21 -7.63
N GLU A 62 9.10 -4.12 -7.45
CA GLU A 62 9.36 -5.49 -6.98
C GLU A 62 10.39 -6.21 -7.88
N HIS A 63 10.22 -6.15 -9.20
CA HIS A 63 11.17 -6.73 -10.13
C HIS A 63 12.56 -6.10 -10.04
N ALA A 64 12.66 -4.78 -9.82
CA ALA A 64 13.94 -4.11 -9.67
C ALA A 64 14.67 -4.53 -8.39
N TYR A 65 13.96 -4.70 -7.27
CA TYR A 65 14.52 -5.15 -6.00
C TYR A 65 14.95 -6.62 -6.06
N ALA A 66 14.14 -7.48 -6.70
CA ALA A 66 14.47 -8.88 -6.89
C ALA A 66 15.78 -9.07 -7.67
N ARG A 67 16.01 -8.27 -8.73
CA ARG A 67 17.27 -8.29 -9.51
C ARG A 67 18.49 -7.84 -8.72
N ARG A 68 18.30 -7.05 -7.66
CA ARG A 68 19.38 -6.54 -6.80
C ARG A 68 19.68 -7.45 -5.61
N GLY A 69 18.92 -8.54 -5.42
CA GLY A 69 19.13 -9.50 -4.33
C GLY A 69 18.60 -9.03 -2.97
N PHE A 70 17.67 -8.07 -2.95
CA PHE A 70 17.01 -7.58 -1.73
C PHE A 70 15.68 -8.30 -1.41
N ALA A 71 15.41 -9.42 -2.08
CA ALA A 71 14.17 -10.19 -1.93
C ALA A 71 14.18 -11.06 -0.67
#